data_AF-A0A2P5GP01-F1
#
_entry.id   AF-A0A2P5GP01-F1
#
_cell.length_a   1.000
_cell.length_b   1.000
_cell.length_c   1.000
_cell.angle_alpha   90.00
_cell.angle_beta   90.00
_cell.angle_gamma   90.00
#
_symmetry.space_group_name_H-M   'P 1'
#
loop_
_entity.id
_entity.type
_entity.pdbx_description
1 polymer ?
#
loop_
_entity_poly.entity_id
_entity_poly.type
_entity_poly.pdbx_seq_one_letter_code
_entity_poly.pdbx_strand_id
1 'polypeptide(L)'
;MLCTYPEKFETGDIVFTRIGNTLFAQISTASRCWSNHVGLIIGHNGEDYLVAESRVPLSTITTLSRFIHRSAGQRYAVRRLQGGLTEAQKALIVEQVPSRLHKLYHTGFKYESSRQFCSKFVFDIYKEALCTPVGDVETFGQLLRSNPEAKLAFWKFWFLGSIPWDRKTVTPASLWHHPNLDLIYSSHATEAIMQ
;
A
#
# COMPACT_ATOMS: atom_id res chain seq x y z
N MET A 1 -7.22 -19.82 -17.08
CA MET A 1 -8.59 -19.31 -16.83
C MET A 1 -8.48 -17.80 -16.75
N LEU A 2 -9.29 -17.07 -17.51
CA LEU A 2 -9.38 -15.61 -17.40
C LEU A 2 -9.93 -15.25 -16.02
N CYS A 3 -9.23 -14.39 -15.29
CA CYS A 3 -9.75 -13.83 -14.04
C CYS A 3 -10.82 -12.78 -14.38
N THR A 4 -12.01 -12.90 -13.80
CA THR A 4 -13.09 -11.92 -13.96
C THR A 4 -13.19 -11.08 -12.69
N TYR A 5 -13.19 -9.76 -12.88
CA TYR A 5 -13.31 -8.79 -11.80
C TYR A 5 -14.61 -7.99 -11.96
N PRO A 6 -15.21 -7.52 -10.86
CA PRO A 6 -16.48 -6.79 -10.91
C PRO A 6 -16.35 -5.41 -11.59
N GLU A 7 -15.13 -4.86 -11.64
CA GLU A 7 -14.83 -3.57 -12.24
C GLU A 7 -13.63 -3.69 -13.18
N LYS A 8 -13.54 -2.76 -14.14
CA LYS A 8 -12.37 -2.64 -15.02
C LYS A 8 -11.29 -1.81 -14.33
N PHE A 9 -10.21 -2.48 -13.93
CA PHE A 9 -9.04 -1.81 -13.38
C PHE A 9 -8.09 -1.33 -14.49
N GLU A 10 -7.23 -0.39 -14.13
CA GLU A 10 -6.31 0.29 -15.02
C GLU A 10 -4.90 0.38 -14.41
N THR A 11 -3.90 0.54 -15.27
CA THR A 11 -2.55 0.90 -14.83
C THR A 11 -2.59 2.18 -14.00
N GLY A 12 -1.97 2.13 -12.82
CA GLY A 12 -2.03 3.19 -11.81
C GLY A 12 -2.98 2.87 -10.66
N ASP A 13 -3.94 1.95 -10.81
CA ASP A 13 -4.84 1.63 -9.70
C ASP A 13 -4.09 1.04 -8.50
N ILE A 14 -4.38 1.58 -7.31
CA ILE A 14 -3.78 1.14 -6.05
C ILE A 14 -4.67 0.08 -5.44
N VAL A 15 -4.11 -1.11 -5.21
CA VAL A 15 -4.81 -2.26 -4.64
C VAL A 15 -4.43 -2.40 -3.18
N PHE A 16 -5.43 -2.37 -2.31
CA PHE A 16 -5.31 -2.50 -0.86
C PHE A 16 -5.73 -3.90 -0.44
N THR A 17 -4.95 -4.52 0.45
CA THR A 17 -5.24 -5.83 1.05
C THR A 17 -4.91 -5.83 2.54
N ARG A 18 -5.26 -6.93 3.22
CA ARG A 18 -4.96 -7.15 4.63
C ARG A 18 -4.24 -8.48 4.80
N ILE A 19 -2.94 -8.44 5.05
CA ILE A 19 -2.16 -9.62 5.43
C ILE A 19 -2.62 -10.07 6.82
N GLY A 20 -3.07 -11.33 6.91
CA GLY A 20 -3.68 -11.90 8.13
C GLY A 20 -2.73 -12.27 9.26
N ASN A 21 -1.42 -12.08 9.10
CA ASN A 21 -0.45 -12.35 10.15
C ASN A 21 -0.63 -11.33 11.30
N THR A 22 -0.69 -11.82 12.54
CA THR A 22 -0.86 -11.03 13.78
C THR A 22 0.13 -9.86 13.89
N LEU A 23 1.33 -10.05 13.35
CA LEU A 23 2.39 -9.06 13.27
C LEU A 23 2.01 -7.84 12.43
N PHE A 24 1.45 -8.06 11.24
CA PHE A 24 1.03 -7.00 10.32
C PHE A 24 -0.35 -6.46 10.68
N ALA A 25 -1.18 -7.22 11.42
CA ALA A 25 -2.45 -6.74 11.93
C ALA A 25 -2.30 -5.51 12.86
N GLN A 26 -1.20 -5.42 13.62
CA GLN A 26 -0.93 -4.27 14.49
C GLN A 26 -0.61 -2.98 13.69
N ILE A 27 -0.14 -3.10 12.45
CA ILE A 27 0.08 -1.95 11.56
C ILE A 27 -1.25 -1.31 11.20
N SER A 28 -2.22 -2.11 10.74
CA SER A 28 -3.59 -1.66 10.45
C SER A 28 -4.26 -1.03 11.66
N THR A 29 -4.08 -1.63 12.84
CA THR A 29 -4.62 -1.07 14.09
C THR A 29 -3.99 0.29 14.37
N ALA A 30 -2.65 0.40 14.36
CA ALA A 30 -1.96 1.65 14.66
C ALA A 30 -2.39 2.78 13.73
N SER A 31 -2.56 2.51 12.43
CA SER A 31 -2.92 3.51 11.43
C SER A 31 -4.43 3.67 11.24
N ARG A 32 -5.28 3.08 12.09
CA ARG A 32 -6.76 3.10 11.98
C ARG A 32 -7.21 2.84 10.54
N CYS A 33 -6.75 1.75 9.95
CA CYS A 33 -7.12 1.38 8.59
C CYS A 33 -7.20 -0.13 8.51
N TRP A 34 -8.18 -0.68 7.78
CA TRP A 34 -8.31 -2.13 7.63
C TRP A 34 -7.14 -2.73 6.82
N SER A 35 -6.54 -1.93 5.93
CA SER A 35 -5.45 -2.36 5.06
C SER A 35 -4.10 -2.18 5.75
N ASN A 36 -3.23 -3.19 5.58
CA ASN A 36 -1.83 -3.15 6.03
C ASN A 36 -0.85 -3.48 4.91
N HIS A 37 -1.34 -3.63 3.67
CA HIS A 37 -0.53 -3.93 2.50
C HIS A 37 -1.15 -3.35 1.24
N VAL A 38 -0.30 -2.84 0.35
CA VAL A 38 -0.69 -2.20 -0.90
C VAL A 38 0.21 -2.63 -2.05
N GLY A 39 -0.35 -2.57 -3.26
CA GLY A 39 0.35 -2.76 -4.53
C GLY A 39 -0.22 -1.84 -5.61
N LEU A 40 0.44 -1.81 -6.76
CA LEU A 40 0.08 -0.96 -7.89
C LEU A 40 -0.22 -1.82 -9.12
N ILE A 41 -1.36 -1.62 -9.76
CA ILE A 41 -1.65 -2.26 -11.05
C ILE A 41 -0.78 -1.60 -12.12
N ILE A 42 -0.05 -2.41 -12.88
CA ILE A 42 0.91 -1.95 -13.90
C ILE A 42 0.55 -2.42 -15.32
N GLY A 43 -0.57 -3.13 -15.47
CA GLY A 43 -1.05 -3.61 -16.76
C GLY A 43 -1.85 -4.90 -16.63
N HIS A 44 -2.10 -5.54 -17.78
CA HIS A 44 -2.82 -6.79 -17.89
C HIS A 44 -2.09 -7.69 -18.89
N ASN A 45 -1.87 -8.97 -18.56
CA ASN A 45 -1.09 -9.89 -19.40
C ASN A 45 -1.96 -10.71 -20.38
N GLY A 46 -3.26 -10.43 -20.44
CA GLY A 46 -4.25 -11.18 -21.23
C GLY A 46 -5.06 -12.16 -20.39
N GLU A 47 -4.57 -12.57 -19.21
CA GLU A 47 -5.27 -13.48 -18.30
C GLU A 47 -5.68 -12.82 -16.97
N ASP A 48 -4.82 -11.95 -16.44
CA ASP A 48 -5.00 -11.26 -15.18
C ASP A 48 -4.27 -9.89 -15.16
N TYR A 49 -4.65 -9.03 -14.22
CA TYR A 49 -3.93 -7.80 -13.90
C TYR A 49 -2.59 -8.12 -13.23
N LEU A 50 -1.59 -7.32 -13.56
CA LEU A 50 -0.26 -7.40 -12.95
C LEU A 50 -0.14 -6.34 -11.85
N VAL A 51 0.28 -6.77 -10.67
CA VAL A 51 0.47 -5.93 -9.49
C VAL A 51 1.95 -5.89 -9.13
N ALA A 52 2.54 -4.70 -9.17
CA ALA A 52 3.86 -4.44 -8.60
C ALA A 52 3.74 -4.14 -7.11
N GLU A 53 4.56 -4.77 -6.28
CA GLU A 53 4.51 -4.62 -4.83
C GLU A 53 5.91 -4.71 -4.20
N SER A 54 6.06 -4.08 -3.04
CA SER A 54 7.16 -4.40 -2.11
C SER A 54 6.61 -5.28 -1.00
N ARG A 55 7.15 -6.50 -0.86
CA ARG A 55 6.78 -7.47 0.18
C ARG A 55 8.02 -8.15 0.74
N VAL A 56 7.87 -8.87 1.85
CA VAL A 56 8.97 -9.69 2.40
C VAL A 56 9.22 -10.91 1.49
N PRO A 57 10.47 -11.25 1.17
CA PRO A 57 11.71 -10.50 1.44
C PRO A 57 12.05 -9.44 0.38
N LEU A 58 11.52 -9.56 -0.84
CA LEU A 58 11.88 -8.74 -2.00
C LEU A 58 10.65 -8.18 -2.72
N SER A 59 10.78 -6.97 -3.26
CA SER A 59 9.80 -6.41 -4.20
C SER A 59 9.73 -7.21 -5.50
N THR A 60 8.52 -7.30 -6.06
CA THR A 60 8.22 -8.20 -7.18
C THR A 60 6.99 -7.74 -7.95
N ILE A 61 6.70 -8.45 -9.05
CA ILE A 61 5.43 -8.38 -9.77
C ILE A 61 4.70 -9.69 -9.54
N THR A 62 3.41 -9.61 -9.26
CA THR A 62 2.52 -10.76 -9.12
C THR A 62 1.24 -10.54 -9.92
N THR A 63 0.38 -11.54 -9.99
CA THR A 63 -0.96 -11.38 -10.56
C THR A 63 -1.93 -10.88 -9.49
N LEU A 64 -2.97 -10.14 -9.88
CA LEU A 64 -3.95 -9.60 -8.93
C LEU A 64 -4.66 -10.72 -8.16
N SER A 65 -5.00 -11.82 -8.81
CA SER A 65 -5.54 -13.03 -8.15
C SER A 65 -4.63 -13.54 -7.02
N ARG A 66 -3.32 -13.68 -7.29
CA ARG A 66 -2.33 -14.12 -6.29
C ARG A 66 -2.12 -13.07 -5.20
N PHE A 67 -2.22 -11.79 -5.53
CA PHE A 67 -2.17 -10.69 -4.57
C PHE A 67 -3.35 -10.78 -3.59
N ILE A 68 -4.57 -10.91 -4.10
CA ILE A 68 -5.81 -11.03 -3.32
C ILE A 68 -5.82 -12.31 -2.48
N HIS A 69 -5.34 -13.44 -3.00
CA HIS A 69 -5.32 -14.72 -2.28
C HIS A 69 -4.51 -14.64 -0.96
N ARG A 70 -3.50 -13.76 -0.88
CA ARG A 70 -2.74 -13.56 0.38
C ARG A 70 -3.48 -12.71 1.41
N SER A 71 -4.57 -12.07 1.01
CA SER A 71 -5.37 -11.25 1.89
C SER A 71 -6.27 -12.11 2.78
N ALA A 72 -6.39 -11.74 4.05
CA ALA A 72 -7.29 -12.37 5.00
C ALA A 72 -8.74 -12.26 4.50
N GLY A 73 -9.41 -13.40 4.35
CA GLY A 73 -10.75 -13.49 3.77
C GLY A 73 -10.83 -13.01 2.32
N GLN A 74 -9.69 -12.98 1.60
CA GLN A 74 -9.57 -12.45 0.24
C GLN A 74 -10.11 -11.01 0.11
N ARG A 75 -10.07 -10.24 1.20
CA ARG A 75 -10.55 -8.86 1.22
C ARG A 75 -9.63 -7.96 0.41
N TYR A 76 -10.19 -7.18 -0.50
CA TYR A 76 -9.43 -6.17 -1.23
C TYR A 76 -10.28 -4.95 -1.55
N ALA A 77 -9.61 -3.85 -1.84
CA ALA A 77 -10.23 -2.67 -2.43
C ALA A 77 -9.27 -2.05 -3.44
N VAL A 78 -9.81 -1.33 -4.40
CA VAL A 78 -9.06 -0.66 -5.46
C VAL A 78 -9.43 0.82 -5.45
N ARG A 79 -8.42 1.69 -5.41
CA ARG A 79 -8.60 3.13 -5.56
C ARG A 79 -7.81 3.65 -6.75
N ARG A 80 -8.33 4.70 -7.39
CA ARG A 80 -7.78 5.32 -8.59
C ARG A 80 -7.59 6.81 -8.37
N LEU A 81 -6.55 7.40 -8.97
CA LEU A 81 -6.40 8.86 -8.96
C LEU A 81 -7.60 9.54 -9.63
N GLN A 82 -8.15 10.57 -8.99
CA GLN A 82 -9.24 11.38 -9.51
C GLN A 82 -8.91 11.91 -10.91
N GLY A 83 -9.88 11.79 -11.82
CA GLY A 83 -9.70 12.14 -13.24
C GLY A 83 -8.95 11.08 -14.07
N GLY A 84 -8.48 10.00 -13.46
CA GLY A 84 -7.74 8.93 -14.13
C GLY A 84 -6.33 9.35 -14.57
N LEU A 85 -5.65 8.45 -15.28
CA LEU A 85 -4.33 8.71 -15.86
C LEU A 85 -4.42 8.68 -17.39
N THR A 86 -3.76 9.63 -18.04
CA THR A 86 -3.50 9.55 -19.47
C THR A 86 -2.57 8.37 -19.80
N GLU A 87 -2.56 7.89 -21.04
CA GLU A 87 -1.67 6.80 -21.45
C GLU A 87 -0.17 7.15 -21.26
N ALA A 88 0.21 8.42 -21.45
CA ALA A 88 1.56 8.89 -21.16
C ALA A 88 1.90 8.78 -19.66
N GLN A 89 0.98 9.17 -18.78
CA GLN A 89 1.15 9.04 -17.33
C GLN A 89 1.21 7.56 -16.89
N LYS A 90 0.39 6.69 -17.50
CA LYS A 90 0.45 5.24 -17.27
C LYS A 90 1.82 4.67 -17.66
N ALA A 91 2.39 5.11 -18.79
CA ALA A 91 3.73 4.71 -19.21
C ALA A 91 4.81 5.15 -18.21
N LEU A 92 4.75 6.40 -17.73
CA LEU A 92 5.68 6.90 -16.70
C LEU A 92 5.61 6.09 -15.40
N ILE A 93 4.40 5.71 -14.96
CA ILE A 93 4.22 4.83 -13.81
C ILE A 93 4.92 3.48 -14.03
N VAL A 94 4.72 2.86 -15.19
CA VAL A 94 5.31 1.55 -15.51
C VAL A 94 6.84 1.63 -15.59
N GLU A 95 7.38 2.72 -16.13
CA GLU A 95 8.83 2.96 -16.23
C GLU A 95 9.53 3.01 -14.86
N GLN A 96 8.82 3.42 -13.81
CA GLN A 96 9.35 3.44 -12.44
C GLN A 96 9.53 2.05 -11.82
N VAL A 97 8.88 1.02 -12.36
CA VAL A 97 8.80 -0.30 -11.71
C VAL A 97 10.12 -1.08 -11.77
N PRO A 98 10.80 -1.25 -12.92
CA PRO A 98 11.98 -2.12 -13.03
C PRO A 98 13.09 -1.77 -12.04
N SER A 99 13.39 -0.48 -11.86
CA SER A 99 14.43 0.00 -10.94
C SER A 99 14.11 -0.22 -9.47
N ARG A 100 12.87 -0.65 -9.15
CA ARG A 100 12.36 -0.90 -7.80
C ARG A 100 12.15 -2.38 -7.50
N LEU A 101 12.29 -3.28 -8.47
CA LEU A 101 12.14 -4.72 -8.25
C LEU A 101 13.37 -5.31 -7.53
N HIS A 102 13.18 -6.45 -6.89
CA HIS A 102 14.21 -7.20 -6.18
C HIS A 102 14.93 -6.41 -5.06
N LYS A 103 14.30 -5.36 -4.53
CA LYS A 103 14.80 -4.60 -3.38
C LYS A 103 14.31 -5.23 -2.08
N LEU A 104 15.20 -5.27 -1.09
CA LEU A 104 14.91 -5.81 0.24
C LEU A 104 13.81 -5.02 0.95
N TYR A 105 12.94 -5.75 1.63
CA TYR A 105 11.89 -5.17 2.46
C TYR A 105 12.46 -4.53 3.73
N HIS A 106 11.90 -3.40 4.14
CA HIS A 106 12.29 -2.65 5.34
C HIS A 106 11.22 -2.79 6.43
N THR A 107 11.36 -3.79 7.29
CA THR A 107 10.43 -4.05 8.41
C THR A 107 10.34 -2.90 9.42
N GLY A 108 11.37 -2.03 9.52
CA GLY A 108 11.33 -0.85 10.39
C GLY A 108 10.65 0.38 9.78
N PHE A 109 10.03 0.24 8.59
CA PHE A 109 9.29 1.28 7.84
C PHE A 109 9.94 2.67 7.78
N LYS A 110 11.27 2.75 7.60
CA LYS A 110 12.02 4.02 7.50
C LYS A 110 11.92 4.57 6.08
N TYR A 111 11.26 5.71 5.92
CA TYR A 111 11.05 6.35 4.62
C TYR A 111 12.38 6.63 3.90
N GLU A 112 13.40 7.12 4.59
CA GLU A 112 14.69 7.49 3.99
C GLU A 112 15.61 6.29 3.71
N SER A 113 15.20 5.06 4.02
CA SER A 113 16.03 3.88 3.74
C SER A 113 16.15 3.60 2.24
N SER A 114 17.28 3.04 1.79
CA SER A 114 17.39 2.49 0.43
C SER A 114 16.51 1.24 0.20
N ARG A 115 16.12 0.56 1.29
CA ARG A 115 15.15 -0.55 1.29
C ARG A 115 13.72 -0.03 1.15
N GLN A 116 12.79 -0.91 0.82
CA GLN A 116 11.41 -0.55 0.49
C GLN A 116 10.38 -1.22 1.39
N PHE A 117 9.19 -0.65 1.47
CA PHE A 117 8.01 -1.30 2.02
C PHE A 117 6.80 -0.90 1.19
N CYS A 118 5.68 -1.62 1.33
CA CYS A 118 4.56 -1.58 0.38
C CYS A 118 4.03 -0.18 0.09
N SER A 119 3.70 0.61 1.12
CA SER A 119 3.18 1.97 0.95
C SER A 119 4.22 2.94 0.38
N LYS A 120 5.48 2.89 0.84
CA LYS A 120 6.58 3.67 0.26
C LYS A 120 6.76 3.36 -1.23
N PHE A 121 6.68 2.08 -1.61
CA PHE A 121 6.85 1.64 -2.99
C PHE A 121 5.86 2.36 -3.92
N VAL A 122 4.57 2.33 -3.57
CA VAL A 122 3.50 2.98 -4.35
C VAL A 122 3.64 4.50 -4.30
N PHE A 123 3.86 5.06 -3.11
CA PHE A 123 4.00 6.50 -2.89
C PHE A 123 5.14 7.10 -3.74
N ASP A 124 6.33 6.50 -3.71
CA ASP A 124 7.47 7.02 -4.46
C ASP A 124 7.27 6.89 -5.98
N ILE A 125 6.59 5.83 -6.47
CA ILE A 125 6.26 5.70 -7.89
C ILE A 125 5.37 6.88 -8.35
N TYR A 126 4.30 7.18 -7.61
CA TYR A 126 3.42 8.30 -7.91
C TYR A 126 4.13 9.65 -7.84
N LYS A 127 4.93 9.84 -6.79
CA LYS A 127 5.70 11.06 -6.58
C LYS A 127 6.70 11.31 -7.70
N GLU A 128 7.42 10.28 -8.14
CA GLU A 128 8.49 10.42 -9.15
C GLU A 128 7.97 10.40 -10.58
N ALA A 129 6.94 9.59 -10.90
CA ALA A 129 6.37 9.54 -12.25
C ALA A 129 5.45 10.73 -12.55
N LEU A 130 4.65 11.17 -11.57
CA LEU A 130 3.52 12.07 -11.81
C LEU A 130 3.62 13.39 -11.05
N CYS A 131 4.66 13.60 -10.23
CA CYS A 131 4.76 14.74 -9.31
C CYS A 131 3.51 14.93 -8.43
N THR A 132 2.73 13.86 -8.23
CA THR A 132 1.44 13.88 -7.53
C THR A 132 1.55 12.97 -6.32
N PRO A 133 1.57 13.51 -5.09
CA PRO A 133 1.54 12.68 -3.89
C PRO A 133 0.16 12.02 -3.77
N VAL A 134 0.15 10.73 -3.42
CA VAL A 134 -1.07 9.94 -3.14
C VAL A 134 -1.09 9.41 -1.71
N GLY A 135 -0.49 10.17 -0.79
CA GLY A 135 -0.38 9.83 0.63
C GLY A 135 0.54 10.81 1.33
N ASP A 136 0.64 10.70 2.65
CA ASP A 136 1.43 11.61 3.48
C ASP A 136 2.63 10.91 4.11
N VAL A 137 3.74 11.65 4.17
CA VAL A 137 4.92 11.28 4.96
C VAL A 137 4.74 11.86 6.36
N GLU A 138 4.69 10.99 7.36
CA GLU A 138 4.51 11.34 8.76
C GLU A 138 5.59 10.69 9.64
N THR A 139 5.77 11.19 10.85
CA THR A 139 6.66 10.57 11.84
C THR A 139 5.95 9.45 12.59
N PHE A 140 6.71 8.47 13.12
CA PHE A 140 6.15 7.48 14.04
C PHE A 140 5.48 8.12 15.27
N GLY A 141 5.98 9.26 15.73
CA GLY A 141 5.34 10.06 16.79
C GLY A 141 3.95 10.55 16.41
N GLN A 142 3.78 11.09 15.20
CA GLN A 142 2.46 11.48 14.70
C GLN A 142 1.54 10.27 14.55
N LEU A 143 2.01 9.21 13.89
CA LEU A 143 1.26 7.99 13.64
C LEU A 143 0.76 7.31 14.93
N LEU A 144 1.62 7.18 15.94
CA LEU A 144 1.26 6.46 17.16
C LEU A 144 0.47 7.32 18.16
N ARG A 145 0.58 8.65 18.10
CA ARG A 145 -0.22 9.55 18.95
C ARG A 145 -1.59 9.86 18.39
N SER A 146 -1.76 9.81 17.06
CA SER A 146 -3.07 9.99 16.41
C SER A 146 -4.04 8.85 16.72
N ASN A 147 -3.54 7.73 17.27
CA ASN A 147 -4.35 6.60 17.67
C ASN A 147 -4.08 6.13 19.11
N PRO A 148 -4.97 6.42 20.08
CA PRO A 148 -4.87 5.93 21.46
C PRO A 148 -4.87 4.39 21.57
N GLU A 149 -5.43 3.68 20.58
CA GLU A 149 -5.44 2.21 20.55
C GLU A 149 -4.16 1.61 19.96
N ALA A 150 -3.22 2.43 19.50
CA ALA A 150 -1.92 1.95 19.04
C ALA A 150 -1.23 1.25 20.21
N LYS A 151 -1.18 -0.09 20.17
CA LYS A 151 -0.60 -0.92 21.23
C LYS A 151 0.89 -0.62 21.38
N LEU A 152 1.26 0.37 22.19
CA LEU A 152 2.64 0.83 22.35
C LEU A 152 3.57 -0.31 22.80
N ALA A 153 3.07 -1.27 23.57
CA ALA A 153 3.80 -2.48 23.94
C ALA A 153 4.26 -3.29 22.71
N PHE A 154 3.41 -3.43 21.70
CA PHE A 154 3.77 -4.08 20.43
C PHE A 154 4.88 -3.30 19.72
N TRP A 155 4.76 -1.97 19.61
CA TRP A 155 5.75 -1.16 18.92
C TRP A 155 7.09 -1.10 19.65
N LYS A 156 7.08 -1.10 20.98
CA LYS A 156 8.30 -1.28 21.78
C LYS A 156 8.94 -2.63 21.46
N PHE A 157 8.19 -3.73 21.47
CA PHE A 157 8.72 -5.05 21.11
C PHE A 157 9.27 -5.09 19.68
N TRP A 158 8.52 -4.57 18.71
CA TRP A 158 8.90 -4.47 17.30
C TRP A 158 10.23 -3.76 17.08
N PHE A 159 10.47 -2.69 17.84
CA PHE A 159 11.70 -1.90 17.79
C PHE A 159 12.69 -2.23 18.92
N LEU A 160 12.61 -3.43 19.50
CA LEU A 160 13.55 -3.93 20.51
C LEU A 160 13.73 -2.96 21.71
N GLY A 161 12.64 -2.35 22.15
CA GLY A 161 12.54 -1.47 23.32
C GLY A 161 12.48 0.03 23.01
N SER A 162 13.01 0.48 21.86
CA SER A 162 13.12 1.91 21.54
C SER A 162 12.39 2.28 20.27
N ILE A 163 11.19 2.87 20.41
CA ILE A 163 10.40 3.36 19.28
C ILE A 163 11.12 4.57 18.65
N PRO A 164 11.38 4.56 17.34
CA PRO A 164 12.07 5.66 16.66
C PRO A 164 11.08 6.79 16.35
N TRP A 165 10.70 7.58 17.35
CA TRP A 165 9.61 8.55 17.27
C TRP A 165 9.73 9.55 16.11
N ASP A 166 10.93 10.06 15.81
CA ASP A 166 11.14 11.06 14.74
C ASP A 166 11.34 10.43 13.35
N ARG A 167 11.38 9.10 13.24
CA ARG A 167 11.53 8.42 11.96
C ARG A 167 10.30 8.69 11.11
N LYS A 168 10.54 9.10 9.86
CA LYS A 168 9.46 9.26 8.88
C LYS A 168 9.05 7.93 8.27
N THR A 169 7.78 7.84 7.94
CA THR A 169 7.15 6.70 7.30
C THR A 169 5.99 7.16 6.40
N VAL A 170 5.47 6.23 5.60
CA VAL A 170 4.25 6.41 4.81
C VAL A 170 3.41 5.17 5.04
N THR A 171 2.11 5.28 5.29
CA THR A 171 1.31 4.12 5.69
C THR A 171 0.31 3.73 4.60
N PRO A 172 -0.13 2.46 4.54
CA PRO A 172 -1.31 2.09 3.74
C PRO A 172 -2.53 2.97 4.05
N ALA A 173 -2.67 3.42 5.29
CA ALA A 173 -3.75 4.32 5.70
C ALA A 173 -3.65 5.71 5.06
N SER A 174 -2.46 6.31 5.02
CA SER A 174 -2.30 7.63 4.38
C SER A 174 -2.60 7.58 2.89
N LEU A 175 -2.30 6.46 2.22
CA LEU A 175 -2.76 6.22 0.85
C LEU A 175 -4.28 6.00 0.79
N TRP A 176 -4.81 5.15 1.66
CA TRP A 176 -6.23 4.79 1.66
C TRP A 176 -7.17 5.97 1.86
N HIS A 177 -6.80 6.90 2.74
CA HIS A 177 -7.58 8.09 3.07
C HIS A 177 -7.25 9.31 2.20
N HIS A 178 -6.34 9.16 1.21
CA HIS A 178 -5.93 10.29 0.40
C HIS A 178 -7.11 10.85 -0.41
N PRO A 179 -7.40 12.16 -0.34
CA PRO A 179 -8.62 12.75 -0.89
C PRO A 179 -8.70 12.69 -2.42
N ASN A 180 -7.55 12.62 -3.09
CA ASN A 180 -7.49 12.58 -4.56
C ASN A 180 -7.60 11.17 -5.14
N LEU A 181 -7.97 10.16 -4.33
CA LEU A 181 -8.17 8.80 -4.79
C LEU A 181 -9.65 8.43 -4.69
N ASP A 182 -10.28 8.06 -5.78
CA ASP A 182 -11.65 7.55 -5.79
C ASP A 182 -11.67 6.04 -5.52
N LEU A 183 -12.67 5.59 -4.77
CA LEU A 183 -12.92 4.16 -4.56
C LEU A 183 -13.56 3.57 -5.82
N ILE A 184 -12.84 2.68 -6.51
CA ILE A 184 -13.36 1.97 -7.69
C ILE A 184 -14.10 0.71 -7.27
N TYR A 185 -13.55 -0.03 -6.31
CA TYR A 185 -14.15 -1.26 -5.84
C TYR A 185 -13.76 -1.57 -4.39
N SER A 186 -14.68 -2.17 -3.63
CA SER A 186 -14.38 -2.79 -2.34
C SER A 186 -15.11 -4.12 -2.22
N SER A 187 -14.38 -5.18 -1.86
CA SER A 187 -14.95 -6.51 -1.66
C SER A 187 -15.72 -6.66 -0.35
N HIS A 188 -15.82 -5.59 0.43
CA HIS A 188 -16.43 -5.55 1.75
C HIS A 188 -16.96 -4.15 2.03
N ALA A 189 -17.93 -4.03 2.93
CA ALA A 189 -18.35 -2.73 3.42
C ALA A 189 -17.12 -1.99 3.97
N THR A 190 -16.83 -0.82 3.41
CA THR A 190 -15.85 0.07 4.00
C THR A 190 -16.45 0.54 5.31
N GLU A 191 -15.98 -0.03 6.41
CA GLU A 191 -16.30 0.46 7.75
C GLU A 191 -15.98 1.95 7.76
N ALA A 192 -17.01 2.79 7.85
CA ALA A 192 -16.85 4.19 8.14
C ALA A 192 -16.18 4.22 9.51
N ILE A 193 -14.88 4.49 9.53
CA ILE A 193 -14.16 4.71 10.77
C ILE A 193 -14.79 5.99 11.31
N MET A 194 -15.61 5.83 12.35
CA MET A 194 -16.23 6.93 13.07
C MET A 194 -15.12 7.92 13.41
N GLN A 195 -15.33 9.17 12.96
CA GLN A 195 -14.48 10.31 13.27
C GLN A 195 -14.30 10.47 14.78
#